data_AF-A0A0S8DNB2-F1
#
_entry.id   AF-A0A0S8DNB2-F1
#
_cell.length_a   1.000
_cell.length_b   1.000
_cell.length_c   1.000
_cell.angle_alpha   90.00
_cell.angle_beta   90.00
_cell.angle_gamma   90.00
#
_symmetry.space_group_name_H-M   'P 1'
#
loop_
_entity.id
_entity.type
_entity.pdbx_description
1 polymer ?
#
loop_
_entity_poly.entity_id
_entity_poly.type
_entity_poly.pdbx_seq_one_letter_code
_entity_poly.pdbx_strand_id
1 'polypeptide(L)'
;PTYTVWQLSRAFVKDGDLAATAQQVKDTMRTYPWAQRDNPPETNFVNLSGLKMNGIHANNFEFYEELNAVIQKEPANAFPPELVGTLAAIGIKKGQPFEPDDRMRAILTDAVAVGNATARSIIFAQRDKRGFYFPDRQWKTNFIGGSSEFYNNGERMLDSRVLFHYYATVITPAMAAPAVGTGSVYGYAERDANGDYLDGGKTYQITLPAPIPVNNFWSFMVYDNQTRSMLETDQQTAGVDSNSPDLKPNADGSYTVWFGPKAPKGKEGNWVQTLPGKGWNSLLRLYGPLQPWFDKTWKPGDFELVK
;
A
#
# COMPACT_ATOMS: atom_id res chain seq x y z
N PRO A 1 17.07 14.63 -10.47
CA PRO A 1 16.58 15.38 -9.29
C PRO A 1 15.32 16.19 -9.65
N THR A 2 14.39 16.35 -8.71
CA THR A 2 13.12 17.07 -8.89
C THR A 2 13.05 18.27 -7.94
N TYR A 3 12.25 19.28 -8.27
CA TYR A 3 11.86 20.36 -7.37
C TYR A 3 10.85 19.89 -6.32
N THR A 4 9.93 18.99 -6.71
CA THR A 4 8.99 18.40 -5.75
C THR A 4 9.67 17.25 -5.02
N VAL A 5 9.76 17.37 -3.71
CA VAL A 5 10.23 16.32 -2.81
C VAL A 5 9.10 16.00 -1.84
N TRP A 6 8.92 14.70 -1.58
CA TRP A 6 7.96 14.24 -0.59
C TRP A 6 8.70 13.57 0.56
N GLN A 7 8.38 13.98 1.78
CA GLN A 7 8.91 13.39 3.01
C GLN A 7 7.74 12.79 3.79
N LEU A 8 7.88 11.52 4.15
CA LEU A 8 6.97 10.84 5.07
C LEU A 8 7.77 10.34 6.27
N SER A 9 7.28 10.65 7.47
CA SER A 9 7.78 10.09 8.72
C SER A 9 6.66 9.32 9.41
N ARG A 10 7.00 8.20 10.06
CA ARG A 10 6.09 7.48 10.95
C ARG A 10 6.61 7.62 12.37
N ALA A 11 5.79 8.18 13.25
CA ALA A 11 6.06 8.18 14.68
C ALA A 11 5.52 6.89 15.28
N PHE A 12 6.33 6.17 16.06
CA PHE A 12 5.88 4.99 16.78
C PHE A 12 5.19 5.42 18.07
N VAL A 13 3.96 4.96 18.28
CA VAL A 13 3.20 5.25 19.49
C VAL A 13 3.79 4.45 20.64
N LYS A 14 4.29 5.14 21.66
CA LYS A 14 4.81 4.50 22.87
C LYS A 14 3.69 4.36 23.90
N ASP A 15 3.60 3.19 24.53
CA ASP A 15 2.66 2.91 25.64
C ASP A 15 1.18 3.19 25.29
N GLY A 16 0.81 3.17 24.00
CA GLY A 16 -0.54 3.46 23.52
C GLY A 16 -0.93 4.95 23.53
N ASP A 17 -0.03 5.86 23.92
CA ASP A 17 -0.34 7.29 24.04
C ASP A 17 -0.10 8.05 22.72
N LEU A 18 -1.14 8.05 21.89
CA LEU A 18 -1.14 8.78 20.61
C LEU A 18 -1.02 10.30 20.80
N ALA A 19 -1.62 10.85 21.85
CA ALA A 19 -1.65 12.29 22.07
C ALA A 19 -0.26 12.82 22.45
N ALA A 20 0.42 12.14 23.38
CA ALA A 20 1.80 12.46 23.75
C ALA A 20 2.76 12.29 22.57
N THR A 21 2.59 11.21 21.78
CA THR A 21 3.41 10.97 20.59
C THR A 21 3.25 12.11 19.56
N ALA A 22 2.01 12.54 19.30
CA ALA A 22 1.73 13.64 18.39
C ALA A 22 2.30 14.98 18.91
N GLN A 23 2.20 15.22 20.22
CA GLN A 23 2.76 16.42 20.84
C GLN A 23 4.29 16.45 20.72
N GLN A 24 4.97 15.33 20.98
CA GLN A 24 6.42 15.24 20.83
C GLN A 24 6.89 15.56 19.40
N VAL A 25 6.15 15.11 18.38
CA VAL A 25 6.45 15.47 16.99
C VAL A 25 6.33 16.97 16.77
N LYS A 26 5.27 17.62 17.28
CA LYS A 26 5.11 19.08 17.17
C LYS A 26 6.23 19.84 17.87
N ASP A 27 6.65 19.37 19.03
CA ASP A 27 7.68 20.02 19.82
C ASP A 27 9.07 19.94 19.16
N THR A 28 9.33 18.90 18.36
CA THR A 28 10.68 18.59 17.85
C THR A 28 10.86 18.75 16.34
N MET A 29 9.81 18.52 15.54
CA MET A 29 9.90 18.61 14.09
C MET A 29 9.85 20.07 13.62
N ARG A 30 10.77 20.44 12.74
CA ARG A 30 10.81 21.77 12.12
C ARG A 30 10.94 21.65 10.61
N THR A 31 10.18 22.45 9.87
CA THR A 31 10.28 22.53 8.41
C THR A 31 10.18 23.98 7.98
N TYR A 32 11.26 24.51 7.41
CA TYR A 32 11.35 25.90 6.97
C TYR A 32 12.42 26.06 5.86
N PRO A 33 12.37 27.12 5.04
CA PRO A 33 13.41 27.41 4.06
C PRO A 33 14.77 27.64 4.73
N TRP A 34 15.84 27.06 4.18
CA TRP A 34 17.19 27.19 4.75
C TRP A 34 17.67 28.64 4.98
N ALA A 35 17.19 29.58 4.16
CA ALA A 35 17.47 31.02 4.31
C ALA A 35 16.96 31.62 5.63
N GLN A 36 16.00 30.97 6.31
CA GLN A 36 15.38 31.43 7.55
C GLN A 36 15.94 30.72 8.81
N ARG A 37 16.98 29.88 8.68
CA ARG A 37 17.47 29.05 9.80
C ARG A 37 17.93 29.81 11.05
N ASP A 38 18.33 31.08 10.89
CA ASP A 38 18.79 31.93 12.00
C ASP A 38 17.60 32.51 12.81
N ASN A 39 16.41 32.54 12.21
CA ASN A 39 15.14 32.90 12.86
C ASN A 39 13.98 32.12 12.21
N PRO A 40 13.87 30.80 12.49
CA PRO A 40 12.94 29.94 11.77
C PRO A 40 11.49 30.26 12.15
N PRO A 41 10.55 30.31 11.19
CA PRO A 41 9.15 30.46 11.48
C PRO A 41 8.59 29.25 12.23
N GLU A 42 7.46 29.45 12.89
CA GLU A 42 6.69 28.36 13.48
C GLU A 42 6.25 27.36 12.39
N THR A 43 6.43 26.06 12.66
CA THR A 43 6.00 25.01 11.73
C THR A 43 4.49 24.81 11.86
N ASN A 44 3.76 25.01 10.77
CA ASN A 44 2.32 24.78 10.74
C ASN A 44 2.00 23.28 10.67
N PHE A 45 1.20 22.79 11.62
CA PHE A 45 0.72 21.41 11.65
C PHE A 45 -0.77 21.37 11.34
N VAL A 46 -1.15 20.60 10.31
CA VAL A 46 -2.54 20.40 9.93
C VAL A 46 -2.97 18.99 10.36
N ASN A 47 -4.03 18.92 11.19
CA ASN A 47 -4.64 17.64 11.56
C ASN A 47 -5.60 17.19 10.45
N LEU A 48 -5.35 16.02 9.86
CA LEU A 48 -6.19 15.44 8.81
C LEU A 48 -7.17 14.38 9.34
N SER A 49 -7.20 14.12 10.64
CA SER A 49 -8.10 13.14 11.26
C SER A 49 -9.56 13.48 11.00
N GLY A 50 -10.34 12.51 10.52
CA GLY A 50 -11.76 12.70 10.18
C GLY A 50 -12.02 13.46 8.88
N LEU A 51 -10.98 13.92 8.18
CA LEU A 51 -11.12 14.55 6.87
C LEU A 51 -11.07 13.51 5.76
N LYS A 52 -11.86 13.75 4.69
CA LYS A 52 -11.77 12.95 3.47
C LYS A 52 -10.55 13.38 2.66
N MET A 53 -9.74 12.41 2.26
CA MET A 53 -8.58 12.61 1.40
C MET A 53 -8.61 11.60 0.27
N ASN A 54 -8.40 12.06 -0.97
CA ASN A 54 -8.17 11.19 -2.11
C ASN A 54 -6.71 11.33 -2.55
N GLY A 55 -5.94 10.25 -2.39
CA GLY A 55 -4.55 10.17 -2.84
C GLY A 55 -4.36 9.42 -4.16
N ILE A 56 -5.44 9.10 -4.87
CA ILE A 56 -5.41 8.27 -6.08
C ILE A 56 -5.40 9.17 -7.31
N HIS A 57 -4.47 8.89 -8.23
CA HIS A 57 -4.39 9.53 -9.54
C HIS A 57 -5.65 9.30 -10.38
N ALA A 58 -5.94 10.26 -11.26
CA ALA A 58 -6.99 10.15 -12.26
C ALA A 58 -6.89 8.84 -13.07
N ASN A 59 -8.05 8.23 -13.36
CA ASN A 59 -8.19 7.00 -14.17
C ASN A 59 -8.98 7.27 -15.46
N ASN A 60 -8.98 8.53 -15.89
CA ASN A 60 -9.63 9.10 -17.04
C ASN A 60 -8.63 10.07 -17.72
N PHE A 61 -9.09 10.88 -18.67
CA PHE A 61 -8.21 11.71 -19.50
C PHE A 61 -7.33 12.67 -18.67
N GLU A 62 -7.85 13.13 -17.53
CA GLU A 62 -7.20 14.00 -16.55
C GLU A 62 -5.86 13.42 -16.05
N PHE A 63 -5.64 12.10 -16.16
CA PHE A 63 -4.33 11.48 -15.93
C PHE A 63 -3.21 12.11 -16.77
N TYR A 64 -3.49 12.42 -18.04
CA TYR A 64 -2.51 13.03 -18.94
C TYR A 64 -2.29 14.51 -18.61
N GLU A 65 -3.28 15.18 -18.03
CA GLU A 65 -3.14 16.54 -17.52
C GLU A 65 -2.27 16.57 -16.25
N GLU A 66 -2.44 15.60 -15.35
CA GLU A 66 -1.56 15.39 -14.19
C GLU A 66 -0.11 15.12 -14.63
N LEU A 67 0.09 14.24 -15.62
CA LEU A 67 1.42 13.97 -16.20
C LEU A 67 2.02 15.24 -16.80
N ASN A 68 1.24 15.99 -17.59
CA ASN A 68 1.70 17.24 -18.16
C ASN A 68 2.10 18.24 -17.06
N ALA A 69 1.30 18.39 -16.00
CA ALA A 69 1.63 19.27 -14.88
C ALA A 69 2.97 18.91 -14.23
N VAL A 70 3.27 17.61 -14.06
CA VAL A 70 4.57 17.15 -13.58
C VAL A 70 5.70 17.53 -14.54
N ILE A 71 5.54 17.27 -15.84
CA ILE A 71 6.54 17.64 -16.84
C ILE A 71 6.76 19.15 -16.89
N GLN A 72 5.72 19.96 -16.80
CA GLN A 72 5.84 21.42 -16.78
C GLN A 72 6.49 21.95 -15.50
N LYS A 73 6.27 21.31 -14.36
CA LYS A 73 6.84 21.75 -13.08
C LYS A 73 8.32 21.38 -12.96
N GLU A 74 8.67 20.13 -13.23
CA GLU A 74 9.98 19.57 -12.88
C GLU A 74 11.11 19.96 -13.84
N PRO A 75 12.40 19.92 -13.46
CA PRO A 75 13.51 20.21 -14.36
C PRO A 75 13.46 19.38 -15.66
N ALA A 76 13.92 19.95 -16.78
CA ALA A 76 13.88 19.26 -18.08
C ALA A 76 14.65 17.92 -18.10
N ASN A 77 15.67 17.79 -17.25
CA ASN A 77 16.49 16.59 -17.07
C ASN A 77 16.10 15.76 -15.84
N ALA A 78 14.91 15.98 -15.26
CA ALA A 78 14.45 15.25 -14.09
C ALA A 78 14.15 13.77 -14.37
N PHE A 79 13.84 13.43 -15.62
CA PHE A 79 13.38 12.11 -16.04
C PHE A 79 14.25 11.53 -17.17
N PRO A 80 14.30 10.19 -17.33
CA PRO A 80 15.01 9.56 -18.44
C PRO A 80 14.53 10.04 -19.82
N PRO A 81 15.44 10.28 -20.78
CA PRO A 81 15.09 10.82 -22.10
C PRO A 81 14.04 9.99 -22.84
N GLU A 82 14.09 8.67 -22.72
CA GLU A 82 13.21 7.72 -23.37
C GLU A 82 11.78 7.78 -22.79
N LEU A 83 11.67 8.04 -21.49
CA LEU A 83 10.37 8.24 -20.83
C LEU A 83 9.72 9.52 -21.35
N VAL A 84 10.46 10.65 -21.32
CA VAL A 84 9.91 11.93 -21.79
C VAL A 84 9.74 11.97 -23.31
N GLY A 85 10.52 11.20 -24.07
CA GLY A 85 10.33 11.00 -25.50
C GLY A 85 9.00 10.31 -25.83
N THR A 86 8.62 9.31 -25.03
CA THR A 86 7.31 8.63 -25.16
C THR A 86 6.16 9.61 -24.87
N LEU A 87 6.29 10.45 -23.84
CA LEU A 87 5.31 11.49 -23.52
C LEU A 87 5.25 12.59 -24.61
N ALA A 88 6.40 12.96 -25.16
CA ALA A 88 6.48 13.93 -26.24
C ALA A 88 5.76 13.46 -27.52
N ALA A 89 5.75 12.15 -27.79
CA ALA A 89 5.06 11.57 -28.94
C ALA A 89 3.52 11.74 -28.88
N ILE A 90 2.96 11.89 -27.68
CA ILE A 90 1.52 12.15 -27.46
C ILE A 90 1.22 13.63 -27.16
N GLY A 91 2.20 14.52 -27.34
CA GLY A 91 2.03 15.96 -27.19
C GLY A 91 2.37 16.53 -25.80
N ILE A 92 2.82 15.72 -24.84
CA ILE A 92 3.25 16.22 -23.52
C ILE A 92 4.74 16.57 -23.59
N LYS A 93 5.05 17.87 -23.67
CA LYS A 93 6.42 18.38 -23.85
C LYS A 93 6.73 19.54 -22.90
N LYS A 94 7.92 19.51 -22.30
CA LYS A 94 8.40 20.59 -21.43
C LYS A 94 8.34 21.95 -22.14
N GLY A 95 7.72 22.94 -21.49
CA GLY A 95 7.59 24.30 -21.99
C GLY A 95 6.51 24.50 -23.05
N GLN A 96 5.70 23.49 -23.35
CA GLN A 96 4.59 23.57 -24.31
C GLN A 96 3.26 23.25 -23.62
N PRO A 97 2.15 23.92 -24.02
CA PRO A 97 0.83 23.54 -23.57
C PRO A 97 0.46 22.14 -24.10
N PHE A 98 -0.35 21.41 -23.34
CA PHE A 98 -0.88 20.11 -23.74
C PHE A 98 -2.31 20.31 -24.27
N GLU A 99 -2.43 20.46 -25.59
CA GLU A 99 -3.67 20.76 -26.30
C GLU A 99 -3.93 19.71 -27.40
N PRO A 100 -4.24 18.45 -27.04
CA PRO A 100 -4.52 17.43 -28.04
C PRO A 100 -5.83 17.73 -28.77
N ASP A 101 -5.83 17.48 -30.08
CA ASP A 101 -7.04 17.51 -30.91
C ASP A 101 -8.03 16.40 -30.51
N ASP A 102 -9.24 16.44 -31.06
CA ASP A 102 -10.30 15.48 -30.75
C ASP A 102 -9.88 14.03 -31.00
N ARG A 103 -9.06 13.80 -32.04
CA ARG A 103 -8.54 12.47 -32.39
C ARG A 103 -7.61 11.96 -31.29
N MET A 104 -6.61 12.75 -30.90
CA MET A 104 -5.65 12.38 -29.86
C MET A 104 -6.33 12.26 -28.50
N ARG A 105 -7.28 13.15 -28.18
CA ARG A 105 -8.09 13.06 -26.96
C ARG A 105 -8.83 11.73 -26.88
N ALA A 106 -9.50 11.30 -27.95
CA ALA A 106 -10.19 10.01 -27.99
C ALA A 106 -9.25 8.82 -27.78
N ILE A 107 -8.07 8.84 -28.43
CA ILE A 107 -7.04 7.80 -28.27
C ILE A 107 -6.57 7.71 -26.82
N LEU A 108 -6.27 8.86 -26.20
CA LEU A 108 -5.78 8.90 -24.82
C LEU A 108 -6.85 8.47 -23.81
N THR A 109 -8.11 8.83 -24.03
CA THR A 109 -9.24 8.35 -23.21
C THR A 109 -9.37 6.82 -23.25
N ASP A 110 -9.20 6.19 -24.41
CA ASP A 110 -9.20 4.73 -24.51
C ASP A 110 -7.94 4.12 -23.85
N ALA A 111 -6.77 4.73 -24.11
CA ALA A 111 -5.49 4.26 -23.60
C ALA A 111 -5.43 4.24 -22.06
N VAL A 112 -5.98 5.25 -21.37
CA VAL A 112 -6.01 5.25 -19.90
C VAL A 112 -6.96 4.18 -19.34
N ALA A 113 -8.08 3.89 -20.02
CA ALA A 113 -8.97 2.81 -19.61
C ALA A 113 -8.27 1.44 -19.70
N VAL A 114 -7.56 1.20 -20.81
CA VAL A 114 -6.76 -0.02 -21.01
C VAL A 114 -5.59 -0.08 -20.03
N GLY A 115 -4.88 1.03 -19.81
CA GLY A 115 -3.76 1.13 -18.88
C GLY A 115 -4.17 0.82 -17.44
N ASN A 116 -5.30 1.36 -16.99
CA ASN A 116 -5.86 1.07 -15.67
C ASN A 116 -6.27 -0.41 -15.53
N ALA A 117 -6.94 -0.98 -16.53
CA ALA A 117 -7.30 -2.41 -16.53
C ALA A 117 -6.05 -3.31 -16.50
N THR A 118 -4.99 -2.91 -17.21
CA THR A 118 -3.69 -3.60 -17.21
C THR A 118 -3.04 -3.55 -15.83
N ALA A 119 -2.95 -2.38 -15.20
CA ALA A 119 -2.38 -2.22 -13.88
C ALA A 119 -3.15 -3.04 -12.81
N ARG A 120 -4.49 -3.05 -12.87
CA ARG A 120 -5.33 -3.90 -12.01
C ARG A 120 -5.08 -5.39 -12.21
N SER A 121 -4.88 -5.81 -13.46
CA SER A 121 -4.60 -7.21 -13.79
C SER A 121 -3.22 -7.64 -13.30
N ILE A 122 -2.21 -6.76 -13.42
CA ILE A 122 -0.85 -7.01 -12.92
C ILE A 122 -0.86 -7.31 -11.42
N ILE A 123 -1.65 -6.58 -10.62
CA ILE A 123 -1.72 -6.78 -9.18
C ILE A 123 -2.66 -7.94 -8.77
N PHE A 124 -3.91 -7.94 -9.21
CA PHE A 124 -4.95 -8.87 -8.71
C PHE A 124 -5.02 -10.18 -9.50
N ALA A 125 -4.22 -10.31 -10.56
CA ALA A 125 -4.07 -11.53 -11.35
C ALA A 125 -2.59 -11.76 -11.72
N GLN A 126 -1.68 -11.44 -10.78
CA GLN A 126 -0.24 -11.63 -10.94
C GLN A 126 0.10 -13.07 -11.37
N ARG A 127 0.87 -13.19 -12.45
CA ARG A 127 1.27 -14.47 -13.06
C ARG A 127 2.72 -14.83 -12.75
N ASP A 128 3.55 -13.85 -12.40
CA ASP A 128 4.94 -14.07 -12.00
C ASP A 128 5.00 -14.84 -10.68
N LYS A 129 5.50 -16.07 -10.73
CA LYS A 129 5.64 -16.95 -9.57
C LYS A 129 6.60 -16.39 -8.53
N ARG A 130 7.54 -15.51 -8.91
CA ARG A 130 8.43 -14.79 -7.98
C ARG A 130 7.66 -13.84 -7.07
N GLY A 131 6.44 -13.47 -7.44
CA GLY A 131 5.56 -12.63 -6.63
C GLY A 131 4.89 -13.35 -5.47
N PHE A 132 4.94 -14.68 -5.40
CA PHE A 132 4.32 -15.47 -4.34
C PHE A 132 5.33 -15.80 -3.24
N TYR A 133 4.97 -15.60 -1.98
CA TYR A 133 5.84 -15.94 -0.85
C TYR A 133 5.95 -17.44 -0.63
N PHE A 134 4.87 -18.17 -0.88
CA PHE A 134 4.78 -19.61 -0.68
C PHE A 134 4.11 -20.25 -1.90
N PRO A 135 4.55 -21.44 -2.34
CA PRO A 135 3.97 -22.12 -3.49
C PRO A 135 2.54 -22.64 -3.25
N ASP A 136 2.17 -22.83 -1.98
CA ASP A 136 0.89 -23.40 -1.54
C ASP A 136 0.01 -22.40 -0.76
N ARG A 137 0.25 -21.09 -0.93
CA ARG A 137 -0.56 -20.03 -0.31
C ARG A 137 -0.86 -18.90 -1.30
N GLN A 138 -1.85 -18.07 -0.98
CA GLN A 138 -2.25 -16.91 -1.79
C GLN A 138 -1.41 -15.64 -1.53
N TRP A 139 -0.51 -15.69 -0.54
CA TRP A 139 0.26 -14.53 -0.10
C TRP A 139 1.34 -14.10 -1.09
N LYS A 140 1.31 -12.83 -1.46
CA LYS A 140 2.19 -12.23 -2.45
C LYS A 140 2.97 -11.03 -1.92
N THR A 141 4.09 -10.72 -2.58
CA THR A 141 4.92 -9.55 -2.32
C THR A 141 4.68 -8.46 -3.36
N ASN A 142 4.76 -7.20 -2.93
CA ASN A 142 4.81 -6.05 -3.85
C ASN A 142 6.24 -5.74 -4.34
N PHE A 143 7.25 -6.42 -3.79
CA PHE A 143 8.67 -6.23 -4.11
C PHE A 143 9.22 -7.46 -4.85
N ILE A 144 8.66 -7.76 -6.02
CA ILE A 144 9.19 -8.83 -6.86
C ILE A 144 10.63 -8.48 -7.25
N GLY A 145 11.58 -9.38 -6.98
CA GLY A 145 13.01 -9.13 -7.14
C GLY A 145 13.71 -8.50 -5.92
N GLY A 146 12.98 -8.19 -4.84
CA GLY A 146 13.56 -7.75 -3.56
C GLY A 146 14.20 -6.36 -3.57
N SER A 147 13.92 -5.54 -4.60
CA SER A 147 14.50 -4.22 -4.77
C SER A 147 13.45 -3.12 -4.65
N SER A 148 13.75 -2.10 -3.85
CA SER A 148 12.97 -0.86 -3.76
C SER A 148 13.07 0.00 -5.02
N GLU A 149 14.03 -0.32 -5.89
CA GLU A 149 14.16 0.32 -7.19
C GLU A 149 13.53 -0.53 -8.30
N PHE A 150 13.04 -1.74 -8.02
CA PHE A 150 12.52 -2.65 -9.05
C PHE A 150 13.56 -2.96 -10.15
N TYR A 151 14.82 -3.08 -9.76
CA TYR A 151 15.85 -3.63 -10.63
C TYR A 151 16.01 -5.12 -10.40
N ASN A 152 16.33 -5.83 -11.46
CA ASN A 152 16.78 -7.21 -11.43
C ASN A 152 17.94 -7.30 -12.43
N ASN A 153 19.15 -7.66 -12.00
CA ASN A 153 20.33 -7.88 -12.86
C ASN A 153 20.64 -6.83 -13.98
N GLY A 154 20.20 -5.58 -13.81
CA GLY A 154 20.43 -4.48 -14.75
C GLY A 154 19.15 -3.99 -15.45
N GLU A 155 18.11 -4.81 -15.60
CA GLU A 155 16.83 -4.36 -16.14
C GLU A 155 15.93 -3.72 -15.08
N ARG A 156 15.09 -2.76 -15.51
CA ARG A 156 13.95 -2.31 -14.72
C ARG A 156 12.79 -3.28 -14.92
N MET A 157 12.30 -3.85 -13.83
CA MET A 157 11.07 -4.63 -13.81
C MET A 157 9.85 -3.71 -13.87
N LEU A 158 9.40 -3.36 -15.08
CA LEU A 158 8.31 -2.41 -15.29
C LEU A 158 7.00 -2.88 -14.64
N ASP A 159 6.61 -4.14 -14.82
CA ASP A 159 5.39 -4.69 -14.23
C ASP A 159 5.44 -4.68 -12.70
N SER A 160 6.59 -5.01 -12.09
CA SER A 160 6.77 -4.93 -10.63
C SER A 160 6.65 -3.50 -10.12
N ARG A 161 7.19 -2.53 -10.86
CA ARG A 161 7.07 -1.10 -10.53
C ARG A 161 5.63 -0.62 -10.65
N VAL A 162 4.90 -1.03 -11.69
CA VAL A 162 3.47 -0.75 -11.87
C VAL A 162 2.67 -1.37 -10.72
N LEU A 163 2.93 -2.65 -10.41
CA LEU A 163 2.28 -3.36 -9.31
C LEU A 163 2.41 -2.58 -8.00
N PHE A 164 3.63 -2.20 -7.63
CA PHE A 164 3.87 -1.49 -6.39
C PHE A 164 3.19 -0.12 -6.37
N HIS A 165 3.41 0.72 -7.39
CA HIS A 165 2.91 2.09 -7.37
C HIS A 165 1.41 2.22 -7.65
N TYR A 166 0.79 1.20 -8.26
CA TYR A 166 -0.66 1.15 -8.38
C TYR A 166 -1.33 0.78 -7.04
N TYR A 167 -0.65 -0.03 -6.23
CA TYR A 167 -1.16 -0.51 -4.95
C TYR A 167 -0.82 0.39 -3.76
N ALA A 168 0.40 0.92 -3.72
CA ALA A 168 1.00 1.53 -2.55
C ALA A 168 1.82 2.77 -2.92
N THR A 169 2.05 3.60 -1.92
CA THR A 169 2.85 4.81 -2.00
C THR A 169 3.92 4.83 -0.91
N VAL A 170 4.99 5.60 -1.13
CA VAL A 170 6.26 5.58 -0.39
C VAL A 170 7.00 4.25 -0.52
N ILE A 171 8.30 4.34 -0.75
CA ILE A 171 9.17 3.18 -0.92
C ILE A 171 10.53 3.46 -0.30
N THR A 172 11.08 2.47 0.40
CA THR A 172 12.42 2.54 0.98
C THR A 172 13.15 1.21 0.81
N PRO A 173 14.49 1.19 0.81
CA PRO A 173 15.26 -0.05 0.79
C PRO A 173 14.87 -1.01 1.93
N ALA A 174 14.63 -0.48 3.13
CA ALA A 174 14.24 -1.25 4.30
C ALA A 174 12.85 -1.92 4.17
N MET A 175 11.96 -1.42 3.31
CA MET A 175 10.68 -2.09 3.02
C MET A 175 10.83 -3.25 2.05
N ALA A 176 11.77 -3.17 1.10
CA ALA A 176 12.00 -4.20 0.10
C ALA A 176 12.87 -5.36 0.61
N ALA A 177 13.88 -5.04 1.42
CA ALA A 177 14.83 -6.00 1.99
C ALA A 177 15.14 -5.68 3.46
N PRO A 178 14.18 -5.88 4.39
CA PRO A 178 14.41 -5.64 5.82
C PRO A 178 15.42 -6.65 6.38
N ALA A 179 16.30 -6.19 7.27
CA ALA A 179 17.12 -7.07 8.08
C ALA A 179 16.25 -7.77 9.14
N VAL A 180 16.64 -8.99 9.53
CA VAL A 180 15.95 -9.78 10.56
C VAL A 180 15.77 -8.96 11.84
N GLY A 181 14.56 -8.97 12.41
CA GLY A 181 14.20 -8.23 13.63
C GLY A 181 13.94 -6.73 13.43
N THR A 182 14.10 -6.21 12.20
CA THR A 182 13.96 -4.78 11.90
C THR A 182 12.94 -4.51 10.81
N GLY A 183 12.48 -3.26 10.70
CA GLY A 183 11.59 -2.83 9.62
C GLY A 183 10.26 -3.58 9.61
N SER A 184 9.74 -3.85 8.41
CA SER A 184 8.47 -4.58 8.25
C SER A 184 8.44 -5.34 6.92
N VAL A 185 7.77 -6.49 6.91
CA VAL A 185 7.43 -7.23 5.69
C VAL A 185 5.93 -7.18 5.45
N TYR A 186 5.55 -7.28 4.18
CA TYR A 186 4.20 -7.04 3.70
C TYR A 186 3.77 -8.20 2.81
N GLY A 187 2.85 -9.05 3.29
CA GLY A 187 2.14 -10.02 2.47
C GLY A 187 0.80 -9.44 2.08
N TYR A 188 0.47 -9.37 0.80
CA TYR A 188 -0.89 -9.08 0.35
C TYR A 188 -1.59 -10.32 -0.18
N ALA A 189 -2.90 -10.39 0.00
CA ALA A 189 -3.76 -11.41 -0.59
C ALA A 189 -5.14 -10.82 -0.92
N GLU A 190 -5.64 -11.16 -2.09
CA GLU A 190 -6.97 -10.79 -2.60
C GLU A 190 -7.85 -12.02 -2.92
N ARG A 191 -7.33 -13.21 -2.61
CA ARG A 191 -7.99 -14.50 -2.86
C ARG A 191 -8.02 -15.35 -1.60
N ASP A 192 -9.04 -16.21 -1.53
CA ASP A 192 -9.18 -17.23 -0.50
C ASP A 192 -8.37 -18.50 -0.82
N ALA A 193 -8.41 -19.47 0.10
CA ALA A 193 -7.68 -20.73 -0.01
C ALA A 193 -8.04 -21.54 -1.27
N ASN A 194 -9.22 -21.34 -1.86
CA ASN A 194 -9.65 -21.99 -3.11
C ASN A 194 -9.19 -21.20 -4.35
N GLY A 195 -8.64 -20.01 -4.17
CA GLY A 195 -8.25 -19.11 -5.23
C GLY A 195 -9.39 -18.19 -5.70
N ASP A 196 -10.53 -18.16 -5.01
CA ASP A 196 -11.63 -17.26 -5.35
C ASP A 196 -11.33 -15.85 -4.81
N TYR A 197 -11.75 -14.81 -5.54
CA TYR A 197 -11.59 -13.44 -5.07
C TYR A 197 -12.41 -13.20 -3.79
N LEU A 198 -11.83 -12.44 -2.86
CA LEU A 198 -12.48 -12.10 -1.59
C LEU A 198 -13.69 -11.19 -1.81
N ASP A 199 -14.86 -11.68 -1.39
CA ASP A 199 -16.16 -11.01 -1.52
C ASP A 199 -16.56 -10.37 -0.19
N GLY A 200 -16.72 -9.05 -0.15
CA GLY A 200 -17.03 -8.34 1.09
C GLY A 200 -18.40 -8.65 1.69
N GLY A 201 -19.29 -9.32 0.94
CA GLY A 201 -20.57 -9.81 1.45
C GLY A 201 -20.50 -11.16 2.17
N LYS A 202 -19.36 -11.87 2.08
CA LYS A 202 -19.14 -13.17 2.72
C LYS A 202 -18.31 -13.03 3.99
N THR A 203 -18.33 -14.07 4.80
CA THR A 203 -17.49 -14.16 6.01
C THR A 203 -16.32 -15.09 5.76
N TYR A 204 -15.11 -14.61 6.03
CA TYR A 204 -13.87 -15.37 5.97
C TYR A 204 -13.21 -15.40 7.34
N GLN A 205 -12.38 -16.40 7.56
CA GLN A 205 -11.46 -16.47 8.69
C GLN A 205 -10.05 -16.76 8.21
N ILE A 206 -9.06 -16.42 9.02
CA ILE A 206 -7.66 -16.79 8.81
C ILE A 206 -7.00 -17.02 10.16
N THR A 207 -6.12 -18.02 10.22
CA THR A 207 -5.32 -18.30 11.41
C THR A 207 -3.84 -18.01 11.17
N LEU A 208 -3.23 -17.28 12.10
CA LEU A 208 -1.79 -17.09 12.21
C LEU A 208 -1.23 -18.09 13.24
N PRO A 209 -0.45 -19.10 12.80
CA PRO A 209 0.11 -20.10 13.72
C PRO A 209 1.05 -19.48 14.74
N ALA A 210 1.07 -20.03 15.96
CA ALA A 210 2.05 -19.66 16.97
C ALA A 210 3.34 -20.51 16.87
N PRO A 211 4.50 -19.94 17.26
CA PRO A 211 4.73 -18.53 17.54
C PRO A 211 4.76 -17.69 16.25
N ILE A 212 4.13 -16.51 16.27
CA ILE A 212 4.18 -15.57 15.15
C ILE A 212 5.57 -14.90 15.14
N PRO A 213 6.34 -14.94 14.04
CA PRO A 213 7.74 -14.53 14.03
C PRO A 213 7.90 -13.00 13.91
N VAL A 214 7.56 -12.28 14.98
CA VAL A 214 7.70 -10.82 15.08
C VAL A 214 8.43 -10.40 16.35
N ASN A 215 9.21 -9.33 16.25
CA ASN A 215 9.84 -8.67 17.40
C ASN A 215 8.92 -7.62 18.03
N ASN A 216 8.07 -6.97 17.22
CA ASN A 216 7.22 -5.88 17.68
C ASN A 216 5.74 -6.32 17.71
N PHE A 217 5.07 -6.28 16.56
CA PHE A 217 3.65 -6.60 16.44
C PHE A 217 3.32 -7.08 15.02
N TRP A 218 2.10 -7.55 14.80
CA TRP A 218 1.57 -7.84 13.48
C TRP A 218 0.22 -7.15 13.27
N SER A 219 -0.20 -7.01 12.02
CA SER A 219 -1.52 -6.43 11.70
C SER A 219 -2.11 -7.02 10.42
N PHE A 220 -3.43 -7.04 10.36
CA PHE A 220 -4.20 -7.12 9.12
C PHE A 220 -4.90 -5.80 8.86
N MET A 221 -4.86 -5.35 7.61
CA MET A 221 -5.65 -4.21 7.13
C MET A 221 -6.39 -4.61 5.87
N VAL A 222 -7.62 -4.12 5.71
CA VAL A 222 -8.50 -4.39 4.56
C VAL A 222 -8.55 -3.16 3.65
N TYR A 223 -8.44 -3.40 2.35
CA TYR A 223 -8.45 -2.37 1.32
C TYR A 223 -9.51 -2.67 0.26
N ASP A 224 -10.14 -1.62 -0.26
CA ASP A 224 -11.05 -1.71 -1.41
C ASP A 224 -10.24 -2.00 -2.69
N ASN A 225 -10.68 -2.97 -3.51
CA ASN A 225 -9.94 -3.36 -4.72
C ASN A 225 -9.94 -2.30 -5.83
N GLN A 226 -10.90 -1.37 -5.82
CA GLN A 226 -11.02 -0.33 -6.83
C GLN A 226 -10.15 0.88 -6.48
N THR A 227 -10.22 1.35 -5.23
CA THR A 227 -9.50 2.54 -4.78
C THR A 227 -8.12 2.21 -4.19
N ARG A 228 -7.91 0.97 -3.71
CA ARG A 228 -6.74 0.54 -2.95
C ARG A 228 -6.53 1.36 -1.66
N SER A 229 -7.53 2.13 -1.27
CA SER A 229 -7.60 2.79 0.03
C SER A 229 -8.13 1.81 1.07
N MET A 230 -7.92 2.14 2.35
CA MET A 230 -8.56 1.40 3.45
C MET A 230 -10.06 1.30 3.15
N LEU A 231 -10.62 0.10 3.30
CA LEU A 231 -12.04 -0.11 3.02
C LEU A 231 -12.86 0.71 4.03
N GLU A 232 -13.59 1.71 3.53
CA GLU A 232 -14.44 2.58 4.34
C GLU A 232 -15.68 1.78 4.78
N THR A 233 -15.83 1.54 6.08
CA THR A 233 -16.93 0.81 6.70
C THR A 233 -17.47 1.57 7.92
N ASP A 234 -18.45 1.02 8.63
CA ASP A 234 -18.92 1.59 9.90
C ASP A 234 -17.93 1.34 11.04
N GLN A 235 -17.03 0.36 10.91
CA GLN A 235 -15.92 0.15 11.81
C GLN A 235 -14.88 1.26 11.62
N GLN A 236 -14.51 1.93 12.72
CA GLN A 236 -13.58 3.05 12.70
C GLN A 236 -12.20 2.67 12.14
N THR A 237 -11.73 1.46 12.45
CA THR A 237 -10.48 0.92 11.91
C THR A 237 -10.77 -0.06 10.78
N ALA A 238 -10.00 0.03 9.70
CA ALA A 238 -10.11 -0.91 8.58
C ALA A 238 -9.31 -2.22 8.81
N GLY A 239 -9.03 -2.56 10.07
CA GLY A 239 -8.12 -3.65 10.41
C GLY A 239 -7.92 -3.84 11.90
N VAL A 240 -7.06 -4.81 12.22
CA VAL A 240 -6.65 -5.18 13.58
C VAL A 240 -5.13 -5.29 13.66
N ASP A 241 -4.58 -5.01 14.83
CA ASP A 241 -3.18 -5.24 15.15
C ASP A 241 -3.03 -5.88 16.54
N SER A 242 -1.89 -6.55 16.74
CA SER A 242 -1.66 -7.35 17.94
C SER A 242 -1.38 -6.55 19.21
N ASN A 243 -1.36 -5.21 19.15
CA ASN A 243 -1.32 -4.37 20.35
C ASN A 243 -2.73 -4.06 20.88
N SER A 244 -3.79 -4.37 20.11
CA SER A 244 -5.16 -4.18 20.57
C SER A 244 -5.45 -5.04 21.79
N PRO A 245 -5.93 -4.47 22.91
CA PRO A 245 -6.29 -5.24 24.10
C PRO A 245 -7.53 -6.13 23.88
N ASP A 246 -8.35 -5.81 22.87
CA ASP A 246 -9.56 -6.55 22.54
C ASP A 246 -9.26 -7.83 21.75
N LEU A 247 -8.12 -7.88 21.07
CA LEU A 247 -7.69 -9.04 20.30
C LEU A 247 -7.29 -10.18 21.23
N LYS A 248 -7.92 -11.34 21.07
CA LYS A 248 -7.68 -12.52 21.92
C LYS A 248 -6.98 -13.65 21.16
N PRO A 249 -5.94 -14.27 21.74
CA PRO A 249 -5.36 -15.48 21.18
C PRO A 249 -6.29 -16.69 21.38
N ASN A 250 -6.05 -17.71 20.57
CA ASN A 250 -6.56 -19.07 20.79
C ASN A 250 -5.80 -19.75 21.95
N ALA A 251 -6.30 -20.89 22.41
CA ALA A 251 -5.70 -21.62 23.54
C ALA A 251 -4.27 -22.11 23.27
N ASP A 252 -3.90 -22.34 22.01
CA ASP A 252 -2.56 -22.73 21.57
C ASP A 252 -1.63 -21.53 21.31
N GLY A 253 -2.10 -20.30 21.59
CA GLY A 253 -1.37 -19.05 21.36
C GLY A 253 -1.45 -18.53 19.92
N SER A 254 -2.07 -19.26 18.99
CA SER A 254 -2.33 -18.76 17.63
C SER A 254 -3.39 -17.65 17.66
N TYR A 255 -3.56 -16.94 16.55
CA TYR A 255 -4.62 -15.94 16.41
C TYR A 255 -5.49 -16.24 15.21
N THR A 256 -6.80 -16.32 15.43
CA THR A 256 -7.79 -16.33 14.34
C THR A 256 -8.42 -14.96 14.22
N VAL A 257 -8.50 -14.45 12.99
CA VAL A 257 -9.14 -13.17 12.65
C VAL A 257 -10.26 -13.43 11.65
N TRP A 258 -11.39 -12.76 11.85
CA TRP A 258 -12.58 -12.87 11.01
C TRP A 258 -12.77 -11.62 10.17
N PHE A 259 -13.26 -11.80 8.95
CA PHE A 259 -13.51 -10.74 7.98
C PHE A 259 -14.91 -10.93 7.43
N GLY A 260 -15.79 -9.94 7.55
CA GLY A 260 -17.16 -10.11 7.11
C GLY A 260 -18.02 -8.89 7.40
N PRO A 261 -19.25 -8.81 6.85
CA PRO A 261 -20.14 -7.67 7.05
C PRO A 261 -20.61 -7.51 8.50
N LYS A 262 -20.57 -8.58 9.29
CA LYS A 262 -20.94 -8.60 10.71
C LYS A 262 -19.97 -9.49 11.48
N ALA A 263 -19.67 -9.12 12.72
CA ALA A 263 -18.88 -9.92 13.63
C ALA A 263 -19.56 -11.27 13.91
N PRO A 264 -18.83 -12.40 13.84
CA PRO A 264 -19.27 -13.63 14.48
C PRO A 264 -19.41 -13.42 16.00
N LYS A 265 -20.43 -14.04 16.60
CA LYS A 265 -20.74 -13.87 18.02
C LYS A 265 -19.52 -14.19 18.91
N GLY A 266 -19.14 -13.24 19.76
CA GLY A 266 -18.03 -13.39 20.71
C GLY A 266 -16.64 -13.23 20.09
N LYS A 267 -16.57 -12.79 18.82
CA LYS A 267 -15.33 -12.56 18.06
C LYS A 267 -15.13 -11.10 17.68
N GLU A 268 -15.86 -10.19 18.30
CA GLU A 268 -15.90 -8.76 17.97
C GLU A 268 -14.51 -8.10 18.04
N GLY A 269 -13.65 -8.52 18.99
CA GLY A 269 -12.26 -8.03 19.12
C GLY A 269 -11.28 -8.59 18.10
N ASN A 270 -11.64 -9.66 17.39
CA ASN A 270 -10.83 -10.32 16.36
C ASN A 270 -11.45 -10.18 14.97
N TRP A 271 -12.32 -9.19 14.76
CA TRP A 271 -13.09 -9.04 13.55
C TRP A 271 -12.79 -7.72 12.83
N VAL A 272 -12.74 -7.80 11.51
CA VAL A 272 -12.65 -6.65 10.60
C VAL A 272 -13.87 -6.63 9.69
N GLN A 273 -14.55 -5.49 9.64
CA GLN A 273 -15.73 -5.31 8.81
C GLN A 273 -15.36 -5.28 7.32
N THR A 274 -16.17 -5.98 6.52
CA THR A 274 -16.17 -5.89 5.05
C THR A 274 -17.54 -5.44 4.55
N LEU A 275 -17.68 -5.14 3.26
CA LEU A 275 -18.94 -4.60 2.72
C LEU A 275 -19.51 -5.45 1.58
N PRO A 276 -20.81 -5.82 1.63
CA PRO A 276 -21.50 -6.43 0.50
C PRO A 276 -21.41 -5.56 -0.76
N GLY A 277 -21.21 -6.20 -1.92
CA GLY A 277 -21.05 -5.51 -3.20
C GLY A 277 -19.65 -4.94 -3.45
N LYS A 278 -18.70 -5.13 -2.52
CA LYS A 278 -17.29 -4.76 -2.68
C LYS A 278 -16.39 -5.99 -2.70
N GLY A 279 -15.44 -6.01 -3.63
CA GLY A 279 -14.27 -6.88 -3.54
C GLY A 279 -13.20 -6.21 -2.69
N TRP A 280 -12.46 -7.00 -1.90
CA TRP A 280 -11.41 -6.48 -1.03
C TRP A 280 -10.12 -7.29 -1.15
N ASN A 281 -9.04 -6.72 -0.60
CA ASN A 281 -7.76 -7.38 -0.40
C ASN A 281 -7.23 -7.02 0.98
N SER A 282 -6.27 -7.79 1.48
CA SER A 282 -5.65 -7.55 2.77
C SER A 282 -4.15 -7.50 2.71
N LEU A 283 -3.56 -6.67 3.57
CA LEU A 283 -2.14 -6.73 3.91
C LEU A 283 -1.96 -7.33 5.30
N LEU A 284 -1.25 -8.45 5.37
CA LEU A 284 -0.56 -8.91 6.57
C LEU A 284 0.76 -8.16 6.67
N ARG A 285 0.96 -7.46 7.78
CA ARG A 285 2.25 -6.84 8.12
C ARG A 285 2.84 -7.48 9.34
N LEU A 286 4.12 -7.87 9.24
CA LEU A 286 4.92 -8.32 10.37
C LEU A 286 5.98 -7.25 10.66
N TYR A 287 5.97 -6.70 11.88
CA TYR A 287 6.90 -5.64 12.29
C TYR A 287 8.05 -6.24 13.10
N GLY A 288 9.28 -5.97 12.63
CA GLY A 288 10.47 -6.67 13.09
C GLY A 288 10.39 -8.19 12.84
N PRO A 289 10.14 -8.64 11.59
CA PRO A 289 10.00 -10.06 11.28
C PRO A 289 11.25 -10.85 11.68
N LEU A 290 11.06 -12.04 12.24
CA LEU A 290 12.13 -12.93 12.68
C LEU A 290 12.48 -13.98 11.60
N GLN A 291 13.59 -14.68 11.80
CA GLN A 291 14.17 -15.65 10.85
C GLN A 291 13.14 -16.63 10.23
N PRO A 292 12.16 -17.19 10.96
CA PRO A 292 11.20 -18.15 10.38
C PRO A 292 10.38 -17.61 9.20
N TRP A 293 10.16 -16.30 9.11
CA TRP A 293 9.51 -15.68 7.95
C TRP A 293 10.39 -15.71 6.69
N PHE A 294 11.70 -15.48 6.87
CA PHE A 294 12.66 -15.42 5.78
C PHE A 294 12.98 -16.83 5.26
N ASP A 295 13.16 -17.79 6.17
CA ASP A 295 13.43 -19.19 5.85
C ASP A 295 12.19 -19.94 5.36
N LYS A 296 11.01 -19.30 5.36
CA LYS A 296 9.71 -19.88 4.99
C LYS A 296 9.31 -21.09 5.84
N THR A 297 9.85 -21.21 7.04
CA THR A 297 9.48 -22.26 8.01
C THR A 297 8.22 -21.90 8.80
N TRP A 298 7.88 -20.61 8.88
CA TRP A 298 6.57 -20.13 9.31
C TRP A 298 5.79 -19.56 8.13
N LYS A 299 4.48 -19.85 8.06
CA LYS A 299 3.56 -19.28 7.07
C LYS A 299 2.20 -18.98 7.71
N PRO A 300 1.54 -17.87 7.34
CA PRO A 300 0.15 -17.63 7.70
C PRO A 300 -0.76 -18.67 7.03
N GLY A 301 -1.97 -18.85 7.58
CA GLY A 301 -3.06 -19.48 6.83
C GLY A 301 -3.44 -18.66 5.60
N ASP A 302 -4.31 -19.20 4.76
CA ASP A 302 -5.05 -18.41 3.77
C ASP A 302 -6.40 -18.00 4.35
N PHE A 303 -7.09 -17.09 3.67
CA PHE A 303 -8.49 -16.82 3.99
C PHE A 303 -9.34 -18.05 3.67
N GLU A 304 -10.13 -18.49 4.63
CA GLU A 304 -11.06 -19.60 4.50
C GLU A 304 -12.48 -19.06 4.56
N LEU A 305 -13.30 -19.38 3.55
CA LEU A 305 -14.71 -19.04 3.55
C LEU A 305 -15.42 -19.78 4.70
N VAL A 306 -16.07 -19.04 5.60
CA VAL A 306 -16.92 -19.59 6.65
C VAL A 306 -18.28 -19.93 6.03
N LYS A 307 -18.65 -21.20 6.12
CA LYS A 307 -19.92 -21.74 5.60
C LYS A 307 -21.05 -21.61 6.63
#